data_AF-T1A4Q0-F1
#
_entry.id   AF-T1A4Q0-F1
#
_cell.length_a   1.000
_cell.length_b   1.000
_cell.length_c   1.000
_cell.angle_alpha   90.00
_cell.angle_beta   90.00
_cell.angle_gamma   90.00
#
_symmetry.space_group_name_H-M   'P 1'
#
loop_
_entity.id
_entity.type
_entity.pdbx_description
1 polymer ?
#
loop_
_entity_poly.entity_id
_entity_poly.type
_entity_poly.pdbx_seq_one_letter_code
_entity_poly.pdbx_strand_id
1 'polypeptide(L)'
;MRVVSVLPSATEIVFALGRGHELVGRSAECDYPAEVRSRPVVMHPRTLDSLAASGEIDARVTAARARGESLYRLDVDRLRELRPDLLLTQDLCGVCSVTGDRSSGPVGT
;
A
#
# COMPACT_ATOMS: atom_id res chain seq x y z
N MET A 1 -20.75 -5.72 4.96
CA MET A 1 -19.85 -5.03 5.92
C MET A 1 -19.29 -3.79 5.24
N ARG A 2 -18.51 -2.99 5.95
CA ARG A 2 -17.77 -1.81 5.46
C ARG A 2 -16.28 -2.13 5.50
N VAL A 3 -15.72 -2.54 4.37
CA VAL A 3 -14.32 -2.96 4.26
C VAL A 3 -13.48 -1.79 3.75
N VAL A 4 -12.33 -1.55 4.37
CA VAL A 4 -11.25 -0.75 3.78
C VAL A 4 -10.09 -1.68 3.49
N SER A 5 -9.43 -1.52 2.34
CA SER A 5 -8.26 -2.30 1.96
C SER A 5 -7.11 -1.38 1.56
N VAL A 6 -5.99 -1.43 2.28
CA VAL A 6 -4.79 -0.63 1.96
C VAL A 6 -3.70 -1.44 1.25
N LEU A 7 -4.09 -2.56 0.63
CA LEU A 7 -3.21 -3.47 -0.10
C LEU A 7 -3.88 -3.86 -1.44
N PRO A 8 -3.20 -3.71 -2.60
CA PRO A 8 -3.78 -4.07 -3.90
C PRO A 8 -4.26 -5.51 -3.97
N SER A 9 -3.43 -6.50 -3.61
CA SER A 9 -3.81 -7.92 -3.66
C SER A 9 -5.01 -8.28 -2.77
N ALA A 10 -5.12 -7.73 -1.55
CA ALA A 10 -6.30 -7.92 -0.71
C ALA A 10 -7.56 -7.28 -1.33
N THR A 11 -7.40 -6.15 -2.01
CA THR A 11 -8.49 -5.48 -2.73
C THR A 11 -9.00 -6.35 -3.87
N GLU A 12 -8.09 -6.90 -4.67
CA GLU A 12 -8.42 -7.81 -5.77
C GLU A 12 -9.12 -9.09 -5.27
N ILE A 13 -8.63 -9.67 -4.16
CA ILE A 13 -9.26 -10.83 -3.50
C ILE A 13 -10.71 -10.52 -3.09
N VAL A 14 -10.99 -9.34 -2.51
CA VAL A 14 -12.35 -8.95 -2.13
C VAL A 14 -13.28 -8.85 -3.34
N PHE A 15 -12.79 -8.38 -4.49
CA PHE A 15 -13.55 -8.40 -5.75
C PHE A 15 -13.72 -9.82 -6.31
N ALA A 16 -12.68 -10.65 -6.32
CA ALA A 16 -12.73 -12.04 -6.79
C ALA A 16 -13.72 -12.90 -5.99
N LEU A 17 -13.91 -12.60 -4.69
CA LEU A 17 -14.91 -13.23 -3.83
C LEU A 17 -16.35 -12.70 -4.05
N GLY A 18 -16.57 -11.79 -5.01
CA GLY A 18 -17.87 -11.16 -5.27
C GLY A 18 -18.28 -10.07 -4.27
N ARG A 19 -17.35 -9.65 -3.39
CA ARG A 19 -17.63 -8.75 -2.25
C ARG A 19 -17.11 -7.32 -2.46
N GLY A 20 -16.73 -6.96 -3.70
CA GLY A 20 -16.24 -5.62 -4.07
C GLY A 20 -17.18 -4.47 -3.70
N HIS A 21 -18.49 -4.72 -3.66
CA HIS A 21 -19.50 -3.77 -3.21
C HIS A 21 -19.39 -3.37 -1.73
N GLU A 22 -18.66 -4.15 -0.92
CA GLU A 22 -18.40 -3.86 0.50
C GLU A 22 -17.17 -2.97 0.72
N LEU A 23 -16.36 -2.70 -0.31
CA LEU A 23 -15.21 -1.79 -0.22
C LEU A 23 -15.67 -0.33 -0.17
N VAL A 24 -15.42 0.31 0.97
CA VAL A 24 -15.73 1.72 1.23
C VAL A 24 -14.51 2.63 1.16
N GLY A 25 -13.29 2.09 1.11
CA GLY A 25 -12.06 2.86 0.93
C GLY A 25 -10.86 1.99 0.54
N ARG A 26 -9.85 2.61 -0.08
CA ARG A 26 -8.70 1.94 -0.71
C ARG A 26 -7.37 2.67 -0.54
N SER A 27 -6.22 2.05 -0.85
CA SER A 27 -4.99 2.81 -1.14
C SER A 27 -5.02 3.44 -2.54
N ALA A 28 -4.11 4.39 -2.81
CA ALA A 28 -3.98 5.02 -4.12
C ALA A 28 -3.63 4.01 -5.22
N GLU A 29 -2.81 3.02 -4.87
CA GLU A 29 -2.27 1.93 -5.71
C GLU A 29 -3.27 0.80 -5.95
N CYS A 30 -4.32 0.68 -5.13
CA CYS A 30 -5.39 -0.28 -5.34
C CYS A 30 -6.25 0.16 -6.53
N ASP A 31 -6.01 -0.38 -7.72
CA ASP A 31 -6.50 0.23 -8.97
C ASP A 31 -7.17 -0.75 -9.96
N TYR A 32 -7.23 -2.03 -9.57
CA TYR A 32 -7.91 -3.14 -10.24
C TYR A 32 -8.92 -3.84 -9.30
N PRO A 33 -10.08 -4.33 -9.81
CA PRO A 33 -10.66 -4.01 -11.11
C PRO A 33 -11.03 -2.52 -11.20
N ALA A 34 -11.20 -1.97 -12.40
CA ALA A 34 -11.33 -0.52 -12.61
C ALA A 34 -12.43 0.15 -11.77
N GLU A 35 -13.50 -0.58 -11.41
CA GLU A 35 -14.56 -0.14 -10.50
C GLU A 35 -14.02 0.38 -9.16
N VAL A 36 -12.94 -0.21 -8.63
CA VAL A 36 -12.37 0.17 -7.32
C VAL A 36 -11.86 1.61 -7.30
N ARG A 37 -11.53 2.18 -8.46
CA ARG A 37 -11.04 3.57 -8.57
C ARG A 37 -12.07 4.59 -8.10
N SER A 38 -13.36 4.23 -8.14
CA SER A 38 -14.47 5.03 -7.58
C SER A 38 -14.49 5.11 -6.05
N ARG A 39 -13.79 4.21 -5.35
CA ARG A 39 -13.75 4.17 -3.89
C ARG A 39 -12.77 5.22 -3.35
N PRO A 40 -13.12 5.94 -2.25
CA PRO A 40 -12.25 6.93 -1.64
C PRO A 40 -10.86 6.38 -1.30
N VAL A 41 -9.82 7.16 -1.61
CA VAL A 41 -8.47 6.85 -1.18
C VAL A 41 -8.28 7.24 0.29
N VAL A 42 -7.73 6.32 1.08
CA VAL A 42 -7.40 6.49 2.51
C VAL A 42 -5.90 6.33 2.78
N MET A 43 -5.11 5.87 1.82
CA MET A 43 -3.66 5.74 1.96
C MET A 43 -2.96 6.23 0.69
N HIS A 44 -1.92 7.04 0.86
CA HIS A 44 -1.13 7.63 -0.22
C HIS A 44 0.36 7.39 0.00
N PRO A 45 1.19 7.31 -1.05
CA PRO A 45 2.64 7.32 -0.91
C PRO A 45 3.10 8.72 -0.46
N ARG A 46 4.14 8.78 0.39
CA ARG A 46 4.76 10.03 0.83
C ARG A 46 5.85 10.44 -0.15
N THR A 47 5.57 11.41 -1.00
CA THR A 47 6.57 12.12 -1.84
C THR A 47 7.41 11.24 -2.78
N LEU A 48 6.93 10.04 -3.09
CA LEU A 48 7.46 9.22 -4.17
C LEU A 48 6.73 9.60 -5.46
N ASP A 49 7.43 10.32 -6.34
CA ASP A 49 7.01 10.48 -7.73
C ASP A 49 7.33 9.17 -8.45
N SER A 50 6.31 8.48 -8.95
CA SER A 50 6.46 7.21 -9.67
C SER A 50 7.06 7.37 -11.06
N LEU A 51 7.24 8.61 -11.55
CA LEU A 51 7.92 8.94 -12.80
C LEU A 51 9.40 9.30 -12.59
N ALA A 52 9.87 9.41 -11.34
CA ALA A 52 11.28 9.64 -11.05
C ALA A 52 12.15 8.44 -11.44
N ALA A 53 13.43 8.67 -11.72
CA ALA A 53 14.37 7.59 -12.01
C ALA A 53 14.50 6.64 -10.81
N SER A 54 14.62 5.33 -11.07
CA SER A 54 14.64 4.29 -10.02
C SER A 54 15.67 4.56 -8.91
N GLY A 55 16.88 5.03 -9.27
CA GLY A 55 17.91 5.40 -8.29
C GLY A 55 17.54 6.61 -7.40
N GLU A 56 16.72 7.54 -7.89
CA GLU A 56 16.18 8.62 -7.04
C GLU A 56 15.10 8.10 -6.09
N ILE A 57 14.26 7.17 -6.56
CA ILE A 57 13.23 6.51 -5.74
C ILE A 57 13.92 5.76 -4.59
N ASP A 58 14.96 4.96 -4.89
CA ASP A 58 15.77 4.26 -3.89
C ASP A 58 16.41 5.23 -2.88
N ALA A 59 17.07 6.28 -3.35
CA ALA A 59 17.70 7.27 -2.47
C ALA A 59 16.69 7.94 -1.53
N ARG A 60 15.49 8.28 -2.03
CA ARG A 60 14.39 8.85 -1.22
C ARG A 60 13.87 7.85 -0.18
N VAL A 61 13.65 6.59 -0.59
CA VAL A 61 13.19 5.50 0.30
C VAL A 61 14.20 5.20 1.40
N THR A 62 15.48 5.08 1.04
CA THR A 62 16.60 4.85 1.97
C THR A 62 16.73 6.01 2.96
N ALA A 63 16.64 7.26 2.50
CA ALA A 63 16.71 8.42 3.37
C ALA A 63 15.51 8.54 4.33
N ALA A 64 14.28 8.25 3.87
CA ALA A 64 13.10 8.21 4.73
C ALA A 64 13.22 7.12 5.81
N ARG A 65 13.66 5.92 5.43
CA ARG A 65 13.92 4.82 6.37
C ARG A 65 14.97 5.20 7.42
N ALA A 66 16.06 5.85 7.02
CA ALA A 66 17.11 6.28 7.95
C ALA A 66 16.62 7.29 9.00
N ARG A 67 15.55 8.05 8.70
CA ARG A 67 14.87 8.97 9.63
C ARG A 67 13.71 8.33 10.41
N GLY A 68 13.42 7.04 10.20
CA GLY A 68 12.26 6.36 10.80
C GLY A 68 10.91 6.83 10.23
N GLU A 69 10.91 7.46 9.05
CA GLU A 69 9.70 7.97 8.42
C GLU A 69 8.95 6.86 7.66
N SER A 70 7.63 6.85 7.78
CA SER A 70 6.78 6.00 6.92
C SER A 70 6.86 6.43 5.46
N LEU A 71 6.91 5.46 4.55
CA LEU A 71 6.79 5.69 3.09
C LEU A 71 5.35 6.00 2.66
N TYR A 72 4.37 5.81 3.55
CA TYR A 72 2.95 6.02 3.26
C TYR A 72 2.28 6.94 4.31
N ARG A 73 1.32 7.75 3.87
CA ARG A 73 0.43 8.55 4.73
C ARG A 73 -0.94 7.89 4.75
N LEU A 74 -1.39 7.52 5.93
CA LEU A 74 -2.77 7.12 6.19
C LEU A 74 -3.63 8.37 6.47
N ASP A 75 -4.81 8.42 5.87
CA ASP A 75 -5.80 9.49 6.07
C ASP A 75 -6.78 9.06 7.17
N VAL A 76 -6.42 9.39 8.41
CA VAL A 76 -7.12 8.91 9.61
C VAL A 76 -8.52 9.52 9.72
N ASP A 77 -8.71 10.76 9.26
CA ASP A 77 -10.02 11.42 9.29
C ASP A 77 -10.96 10.81 8.25
N ARG A 78 -10.49 10.55 7.03
CA ARG A 78 -11.25 9.76 6.06
C ARG A 78 -11.61 8.37 6.58
N LEU A 79 -10.71 7.68 7.28
CA LEU A 79 -11.02 6.39 7.91
C LEU A 79 -12.14 6.51 8.97
N ARG A 80 -12.11 7.56 9.79
CA ARG A 80 -13.16 7.83 10.79
C ARG A 80 -14.51 8.10 10.14
N GLU A 81 -14.55 8.92 9.09
CA GLU A 81 -15.76 9.19 8.28
C GLU A 81 -16.32 7.89 7.67
N LEU A 82 -15.43 7.05 7.12
CA LEU A 82 -15.80 5.82 6.47
C LEU A 82 -16.26 4.72 7.43
N ARG A 83 -15.99 4.82 8.75
CA ARG A 83 -16.43 3.86 9.78
C ARG A 83 -16.34 2.39 9.30
N PRO A 84 -15.15 1.88 8.98
CA PRO A 84 -15.00 0.50 8.53
C PRO A 84 -15.27 -0.49 9.66
N ASP A 85 -15.92 -1.60 9.32
CA ASP A 85 -16.06 -2.78 10.20
C ASP A 85 -14.78 -3.65 10.15
N LEU A 86 -14.02 -3.55 9.04
CA LEU A 86 -12.82 -4.34 8.77
C LEU A 86 -11.80 -3.51 7.98
N LEU A 87 -10.56 -3.49 8.44
CA LEU A 87 -9.40 -2.92 7.73
C LEU A 87 -8.48 -4.07 7.29
N LEU A 88 -8.33 -4.26 5.97
CA LEU A 88 -7.39 -5.18 5.36
C LEU A 88 -6.06 -4.46 5.12
N THR A 89 -4.98 -5.01 5.66
CA THR A 89 -3.60 -4.51 5.57
C THR A 89 -2.63 -5.68 5.38
N GLN A 90 -1.36 -5.39 5.09
CA GLN A 90 -0.27 -6.35 5.03
C GLN A 90 0.65 -6.24 6.24
N ASP A 91 1.27 -7.37 6.61
CA ASP A 91 2.57 -7.49 7.26
C ASP A 91 3.29 -8.69 6.58
N LEU A 92 4.61 -8.79 6.43
CA LEU A 92 5.70 -7.88 6.80
C LEU A 92 6.06 -6.89 5.68
N CYS A 93 6.61 -5.72 6.04
CA CYS A 93 7.35 -4.86 5.12
C CYS A 93 8.57 -4.22 5.80
N GLY A 94 9.77 -4.69 5.43
CA GLY A 94 11.05 -4.06 5.76
C GLY A 94 11.67 -3.36 4.55
N VAL A 95 10.85 -2.77 3.66
CA VAL A 95 11.14 -2.47 2.25
C VAL A 95 11.47 -3.76 1.47
N CYS A 96 10.44 -4.33 0.83
CA CYS A 96 10.41 -5.50 -0.08
C CYS A 96 10.82 -6.91 0.42
N SER A 97 11.33 -7.07 1.64
CA SER A 97 11.20 -8.27 2.51
C SER A 97 11.19 -9.70 1.88
N VAL A 98 12.34 -10.38 1.93
CA VAL A 98 12.42 -11.80 2.33
C VAL A 98 13.50 -11.90 3.43
N THR A 99 13.31 -12.75 4.44
CA THR A 99 14.11 -12.75 5.69
C THR A 99 14.51 -14.18 6.13
N GLY A 100 15.61 -14.42 6.85
CA GLY A 100 16.54 -13.48 7.48
C GLY A 100 18.01 -13.93 7.47
N ASP A 101 18.87 -13.08 8.07
CA ASP A 101 20.27 -12.84 7.66
C ASP A 101 20.37 -12.30 6.22
N ARG A 102 21.42 -11.52 5.92
CA ARG A 102 21.61 -10.91 4.60
C ARG A 102 21.96 -12.00 3.59
N SER A 103 21.42 -11.90 2.39
CA SER A 103 21.92 -12.66 1.23
C SER A 103 23.36 -12.24 0.93
N SER A 104 24.34 -12.95 1.52
CA SER A 104 25.77 -12.70 1.37
C SER A 104 26.32 -13.26 0.05
N GLY A 105 25.83 -12.73 -1.08
CA GLY A 105 26.31 -13.07 -2.41
C GLY A 105 25.82 -12.08 -3.47
N PRO A 106 26.62 -11.78 -4.51
CA PRO A 106 26.20 -10.89 -5.58
C PRO A 106 25.09 -11.54 -6.42
N VAL A 107 23.99 -10.81 -6.64
CA VAL A 107 22.97 -11.18 -7.63
C VAL A 107 23.28 -10.45 -8.92
N GLY A 108 23.98 -11.14 -9.83
CA GLY A 108 24.33 -10.63 -11.14
C GLY A 108 25.30 -11.54 -11.88
N THR A 109 24.87 -12.05 -13.03
CA THR A 109 25.69 -12.61 -14.12
C THR A 109 25.39 -11.81 -15.37
#